data_AF-A0AAN4WR50-F1
#
_entry.id   AF-A0AAN4WR50-F1
#
_cell.length_a   1.000
_cell.length_b   1.000
_cell.length_c   1.000
_cell.angle_alpha   90.00
_cell.angle_beta   90.00
_cell.angle_gamma   90.00
#
_symmetry.space_group_name_H-M   'P 1'
#
loop_
_entity.id
_entity.type
_entity.pdbx_description
1 polymer ?
#
loop_
_entity_poly.entity_id
_entity_poly.type
_entity_poly.pdbx_seq_one_letter_code
_entity_poly.pdbx_strand_id
1 'polypeptide(L)'
;MSMKYDGGFSGVAVEGDCNSQGALPARVEGVFRGTPIQPPAGGQGPSGPAQTGMTAGINPDSGACHTRVGHALSPISQRRHAEEADLGWAAGVMDGEGCIHIARQTYGVSGRRPTYRLRLNVSQNDELMLREFSWAVGVQGRLYSPKPVGKQNRVCHNLVYDGVGAFTVLERLHKYLRRKQAQSALAAEFREKCDIHRHTGPEGCPREVWELREWYYERMSSMKRS
;
A
#
# COMPACT_ATOMS: atom_id res chain seq x y z
N MET A 1 -31.54 -17.54 -22.06
CA MET A 1 -31.21 -16.69 -23.22
C MET A 1 -29.70 -16.49 -23.23
N SER A 2 -29.03 -17.22 -24.11
CA SER A 2 -27.57 -17.27 -24.21
C SER A 2 -27.14 -16.32 -25.32
N MET A 3 -26.47 -15.21 -24.99
CA MET A 3 -25.88 -14.31 -25.98
C MET A 3 -24.46 -14.77 -26.27
N LYS A 4 -24.27 -15.33 -27.47
CA LYS A 4 -22.96 -15.53 -28.09
C LYS A 4 -22.47 -14.17 -28.59
N TYR A 5 -21.28 -13.75 -28.16
CA TYR A 5 -20.56 -12.64 -28.77
C TYR A 5 -19.52 -13.22 -29.73
N ASP A 6 -19.83 -13.17 -31.02
CA ASP A 6 -18.88 -13.37 -32.12
C ASP A 6 -18.48 -11.99 -32.65
N GLY A 7 -17.20 -11.63 -32.50
CA GLY A 7 -16.57 -10.46 -33.09
C GLY A 7 -15.07 -10.59 -32.85
N GLY A 8 -14.24 -10.99 -33.81
CA GLY A 8 -14.19 -10.49 -35.18
C GLY A 8 -13.19 -9.33 -35.25
N PHE A 9 -11.94 -9.56 -34.82
CA PHE A 9 -10.85 -8.59 -34.94
C PHE A 9 -10.04 -8.96 -36.19
N SER A 10 -10.37 -8.33 -37.32
CA SER A 10 -9.58 -8.38 -38.54
C SER A 10 -8.33 -7.52 -38.36
N GLY A 11 -7.17 -8.15 -38.41
CA GLY A 11 -5.87 -7.48 -38.41
C GLY A 11 -5.70 -6.64 -39.67
N VAL A 12 -5.37 -5.36 -39.47
CA VAL A 12 -4.78 -4.52 -40.50
C VAL A 12 -3.32 -4.33 -40.08
N ALA A 13 -2.42 -5.01 -40.77
CA ALA A 13 -1.01 -4.73 -40.72
C ALA A 13 -0.77 -3.38 -41.41
N VAL A 14 -0.22 -2.42 -40.67
CA VAL A 14 0.35 -1.20 -41.23
C VAL A 14 1.84 -1.24 -40.94
N GLU A 15 2.60 -1.68 -41.94
CA GLU A 15 4.02 -1.36 -42.03
C GLU A 15 4.12 0.13 -42.39
N GLY A 16 4.92 0.87 -41.62
CA GLY A 16 5.10 2.31 -41.81
C GLY A 16 6.38 2.75 -41.09
N ASP A 17 7.41 2.92 -41.91
CA ASP A 17 8.78 3.27 -41.56
C ASP A 17 8.95 4.59 -40.79
N CYS A 18 10.03 4.58 -39.99
CA CYS A 18 11.04 5.61 -39.83
C CYS A 18 10.66 7.07 -39.54
N ASN A 19 11.16 7.51 -38.38
CA ASN A 19 11.96 8.73 -38.21
C ASN A 19 11.18 10.06 -38.24
N SER A 20 10.74 10.50 -37.05
CA SER A 20 10.67 11.92 -36.74
C SER A 20 11.10 12.18 -35.30
N GLN A 21 12.31 12.73 -35.19
CA GLN A 21 12.75 13.51 -34.04
C GLN A 21 11.79 14.71 -33.90
N GLY A 22 11.05 14.76 -32.80
CA GLY A 22 10.06 15.79 -32.54
C GLY A 22 10.04 16.18 -31.07
N ALA A 23 10.77 17.25 -30.76
CA ALA A 23 10.59 18.22 -29.68
C ALA A 23 9.87 17.78 -28.38
N LEU A 24 10.65 17.75 -27.29
CA LEU A 24 10.17 17.78 -25.91
C LEU A 24 9.33 19.06 -25.67
N PRO A 25 8.07 18.97 -25.20
CA PRO A 25 7.38 20.15 -24.71
C PRO A 25 7.93 20.60 -23.35
N ALA A 26 8.00 21.91 -23.20
CA ALA A 26 8.59 22.65 -22.11
C ALA A 26 8.09 22.23 -20.72
N ARG A 27 9.06 22.15 -19.82
CA ARG A 27 8.94 22.00 -18.37
C ARG A 27 8.09 23.14 -17.80
N VAL A 28 6.86 22.85 -17.40
CA VAL A 28 6.02 23.80 -16.64
C VAL A 28 6.51 23.80 -15.20
N GLU A 29 7.32 24.80 -14.84
CA GLU A 29 7.69 25.08 -13.46
C GLU A 29 6.48 25.69 -12.72
N GLY A 30 5.65 24.81 -12.16
CA GLY A 30 4.59 25.19 -11.24
C GLY A 30 5.18 25.54 -9.87
N VAL A 31 5.33 26.83 -9.62
CA VAL A 31 5.74 27.44 -8.34
C VAL A 31 4.70 27.10 -7.26
N PHE A 32 4.99 26.11 -6.42
CA PHE A 32 4.19 25.77 -5.24
C PHE A 32 4.52 26.76 -4.12
N ARG A 33 3.76 27.86 -4.00
CA ARG A 33 3.85 28.78 -2.85
C ARG A 33 3.16 28.15 -1.65
N GLY A 34 3.95 27.52 -0.79
CA GLY A 34 3.51 27.07 0.54
C GLY A 34 3.27 28.26 1.47
N THR A 35 2.09 28.35 2.04
CA THR A 35 1.81 29.21 3.20
C THR A 35 2.33 28.52 4.47
N PRO A 36 3.17 29.19 5.29
CA PRO A 36 3.64 28.62 6.55
C PRO A 36 2.52 28.62 7.59
N ILE A 37 2.22 27.44 8.13
CA ILE A 37 1.36 27.26 9.30
C ILE A 37 2.20 27.56 10.54
N GLN A 38 1.84 28.62 11.27
CA GLN A 38 2.42 28.94 12.57
C GLN A 38 1.96 27.93 13.63
N PRO A 39 2.86 27.41 14.49
CA PRO A 39 2.47 26.65 15.67
C PRO A 39 1.94 27.60 16.77
N PRO A 40 0.86 27.23 17.49
CA PRO A 40 0.39 28.02 18.62
C PRO A 40 1.34 27.94 19.82
N ALA A 41 1.42 29.07 20.52
CA ALA A 41 2.30 29.39 21.62
C ALA A 41 2.08 28.53 22.88
N GLY A 42 3.16 28.38 23.64
CA GLY A 42 3.26 27.55 24.84
C GLY A 42 2.42 28.01 26.03
N GLY A 43 1.97 27.02 26.80
CA GLY A 43 1.45 27.20 28.15
C GLY A 43 2.45 26.68 29.17
N GLN A 44 3.02 27.59 29.95
CA GLN A 44 3.75 27.31 31.19
C GLN A 44 2.73 27.12 32.33
N GLY A 45 2.97 26.15 33.21
CA GLY A 45 2.19 25.94 34.43
C GLY A 45 2.90 24.94 35.38
N PRO A 46 2.63 25.00 36.69
CA PRO A 46 3.67 25.35 37.66
C PRO A 46 4.29 24.20 38.46
N SER A 47 5.48 24.52 38.96
CA SER A 47 6.32 23.86 39.95
C SER A 47 5.73 23.81 41.36
N GLY A 48 5.92 22.70 42.07
CA GLY A 48 5.73 22.55 43.52
C GLY A 48 6.04 21.11 44.01
N PRO A 49 6.27 20.88 45.32
CA PRO A 49 7.64 20.73 45.84
C PRO A 49 8.02 19.32 46.33
N ALA A 50 9.33 19.19 46.59
CA ALA A 50 10.05 18.04 47.11
C ALA A 50 9.68 17.64 48.55
N GLN A 51 9.83 16.35 48.87
CA GLN A 51 10.28 15.80 50.16
C GLN A 51 10.61 14.29 49.96
N THR A 52 11.87 13.85 50.01
CA THR A 52 12.73 13.43 51.15
C THR A 52 12.33 12.10 51.81
N GLY A 53 13.24 11.11 51.79
CA GLY A 53 13.46 10.20 52.93
C GLY A 53 13.64 8.70 52.67
N MET A 54 14.90 8.23 52.88
CA MET A 54 15.29 6.97 53.56
C MET A 54 15.01 5.61 52.87
N THR A 55 15.82 4.54 52.92
CA THR A 55 17.18 4.18 53.35
C THR A 55 17.42 2.71 52.90
N ALA A 56 18.66 2.41 52.48
CA ALA A 56 19.43 1.16 52.65
C ALA A 56 18.80 -0.24 52.48
N GLY A 57 19.43 -1.05 51.61
CA GLY A 57 19.97 -2.36 52.03
C GLY A 57 19.75 -3.58 51.13
N ILE A 58 20.88 -4.16 50.66
CA ILE A 58 21.15 -5.63 50.51
C ILE A 58 20.55 -6.26 49.21
N ASN A 59 21.26 -6.86 48.23
CA ASN A 59 22.28 -7.94 48.23
C ASN A 59 23.08 -7.94 46.89
N PRO A 60 24.36 -8.34 46.89
CA PRO A 60 25.10 -8.72 45.69
C PRO A 60 25.39 -10.23 45.69
N ASP A 61 24.45 -11.07 45.22
CA ASP A 61 24.79 -12.41 44.74
C ASP A 61 23.60 -13.10 44.08
N SER A 62 23.71 -13.32 42.77
CA SER A 62 23.16 -14.50 42.09
C SER A 62 23.59 -14.45 40.63
N GLY A 63 24.69 -15.16 40.34
CA GLY A 63 25.07 -15.59 39.02
C GLY A 63 24.01 -16.51 38.41
N ALA A 64 22.88 -15.94 38.01
CA ALA A 64 21.99 -16.57 37.06
C ALA A 64 22.51 -16.25 35.66
N CYS A 65 23.01 -17.31 35.03
CA CYS A 65 23.15 -17.46 33.59
C CYS A 65 21.79 -17.26 32.90
N HIS A 66 21.29 -16.03 32.88
CA HIS A 66 20.45 -15.60 31.79
C HIS A 66 21.38 -15.46 30.61
N THR A 67 21.54 -16.56 29.88
CA THR A 67 21.75 -16.49 28.44
C THR A 67 20.77 -15.43 27.98
N ARG A 68 21.29 -14.23 27.72
CA ARG A 68 20.52 -13.14 27.13
C ARG A 68 19.93 -13.78 25.90
N VAL A 69 18.65 -14.12 25.97
CA VAL A 69 17.87 -14.39 24.79
C VAL A 69 18.03 -13.08 24.05
N GLY A 70 18.92 -13.08 23.05
CA GLY A 70 19.13 -11.91 22.24
C GLY A 70 17.74 -11.52 21.82
N HIS A 71 17.30 -10.33 22.24
CA HIS A 71 16.10 -9.71 21.73
C HIS A 71 16.38 -9.55 20.24
N ALA A 72 16.11 -10.61 19.49
CA ALA A 72 16.13 -10.63 18.06
C ALA A 72 15.15 -9.55 17.66
N LEU A 73 15.63 -8.60 16.85
CA LEU A 73 14.87 -7.50 16.28
C LEU A 73 13.44 -7.99 15.97
N SER A 74 12.41 -7.35 16.51
CA SER A 74 12.07 -5.98 16.14
C SER A 74 11.34 -5.19 17.22
N PRO A 75 11.75 -3.93 17.49
CA PRO A 75 10.92 -2.94 18.15
C PRO A 75 10.64 -1.78 17.18
N ILE A 76 9.95 -2.03 16.05
CA ILE A 76 9.48 -1.02 15.07
C ILE A 76 10.55 0.06 14.81
N SER A 77 11.78 -0.34 14.48
CA SER A 77 12.91 0.57 14.24
C SER A 77 13.07 1.73 15.26
N GLN A 78 14.08 1.65 16.13
CA GLN A 78 14.46 2.76 17.01
C GLN A 78 14.77 4.09 16.25
N ARG A 79 14.87 4.05 14.92
CA ARG A 79 15.03 5.20 14.04
C ARG A 79 13.68 5.89 13.80
N ARG A 80 13.71 7.23 13.77
CA ARG A 80 12.51 8.07 13.53
C ARG A 80 12.03 8.05 12.08
N HIS A 81 12.91 7.68 11.15
CA HIS A 81 12.65 7.71 9.71
C HIS A 81 13.16 6.42 9.06
N ALA A 82 12.44 5.98 8.03
CA ALA A 82 12.85 4.88 7.18
C ALA A 82 13.96 5.32 6.21
N GLU A 83 14.95 4.46 6.03
CA GLU A 83 16.03 4.64 5.08
C GLU A 83 15.75 3.89 3.77
N GLU A 84 16.58 4.10 2.74
CA GLU A 84 16.45 3.42 1.45
C GLU A 84 16.50 1.88 1.59
N ALA A 85 17.34 1.36 2.50
CA ALA A 85 17.41 -0.07 2.78
C ALA A 85 16.08 -0.62 3.32
N ASP A 86 15.34 0.15 4.12
CA ASP A 86 14.06 -0.27 4.68
C ASP A 86 12.97 -0.35 3.59
N LEU A 87 13.00 0.58 2.62
CA LEU A 87 12.12 0.53 1.45
C LEU A 87 12.47 -0.64 0.53
N GLY A 88 13.76 -0.94 0.36
CA GLY A 88 14.22 -2.12 -0.37
C GLY A 88 13.76 -3.42 0.29
N TRP A 89 13.88 -3.52 1.61
CA TRP A 89 13.36 -4.64 2.39
C TRP A 89 11.84 -4.76 2.25
N ALA A 90 11.09 -3.67 2.42
CA ALA A 90 9.64 -3.66 2.28
C ALA A 90 9.18 -4.07 0.87
N ALA A 91 9.91 -3.64 -0.18
CA ALA A 91 9.64 -4.11 -1.54
C ALA A 91 9.87 -5.62 -1.70
N GLY A 92 10.92 -6.17 -1.06
CA GLY A 92 11.15 -7.60 -0.99
C GLY A 92 10.00 -8.36 -0.32
N VAL A 93 9.49 -7.84 0.81
CA VAL A 93 8.30 -8.38 1.49
C VAL A 93 7.07 -8.31 0.58
N MET A 94 6.84 -7.19 -0.09
CA MET A 94 5.73 -7.04 -1.04
C MET A 94 5.84 -8.02 -2.22
N ASP A 95 7.04 -8.27 -2.74
CA ASP A 95 7.28 -9.24 -3.82
C ASP A 95 7.09 -10.69 -3.37
N GLY A 96 7.52 -11.04 -2.16
CA GLY A 96 7.35 -12.39 -1.60
C GLY A 96 5.91 -12.68 -1.17
N GLU A 97 5.40 -11.88 -0.25
CA GLU A 97 4.16 -12.16 0.50
C GLU A 97 2.98 -11.27 0.08
N GLY A 98 3.25 -10.15 -0.60
CA GLY A 98 2.24 -9.18 -0.95
C GLY A 98 1.31 -9.60 -2.09
N CYS A 99 0.18 -8.93 -2.22
CA CYS A 99 -0.78 -9.15 -3.29
C CYS A 99 -1.34 -7.82 -3.79
N ILE A 100 -0.96 -7.44 -5.01
CA ILE A 100 -1.50 -6.28 -5.73
C ILE A 100 -2.72 -6.72 -6.53
N HIS A 101 -3.87 -6.09 -6.35
CA HIS A 101 -5.05 -6.36 -7.18
C HIS A 101 -5.99 -5.16 -7.27
N ILE A 102 -6.86 -5.21 -8.27
CA ILE A 102 -8.02 -4.33 -8.33
C ILE A 102 -9.20 -5.12 -7.74
N ALA A 103 -9.78 -4.64 -6.66
CA ALA A 103 -10.97 -5.21 -6.06
C ALA A 103 -12.23 -4.68 -6.76
N ARG A 104 -13.07 -5.61 -7.22
CA ARG A 104 -14.39 -5.33 -7.79
C ARG A 104 -15.43 -5.37 -6.68
N GLN A 105 -16.10 -4.25 -6.41
CA GLN A 105 -17.18 -4.14 -5.45
C GLN A 105 -18.52 -4.09 -6.18
N THR A 106 -19.34 -5.12 -5.99
CA THR A 106 -20.70 -5.20 -6.53
C THR A 106 -21.71 -4.70 -5.50
N TYR A 107 -22.81 -4.11 -5.98
CA TYR A 107 -23.86 -3.52 -5.14
C TYR A 107 -25.17 -4.30 -5.27
N GLY A 108 -25.12 -5.61 -5.00
CA GLY A 108 -26.26 -6.52 -4.92
C GLY A 108 -27.50 -6.11 -5.74
N VAL A 109 -28.58 -5.79 -5.02
CA VAL A 109 -29.93 -5.55 -5.56
C VAL A 109 -30.08 -4.20 -6.29
N SER A 110 -29.11 -3.29 -6.19
CA SER A 110 -29.29 -1.90 -6.66
C SER A 110 -29.21 -1.72 -8.18
N GLY A 111 -28.86 -2.77 -8.94
CA GLY A 111 -28.61 -2.68 -10.39
C GLY A 111 -27.42 -1.78 -10.77
N ARG A 112 -26.73 -1.19 -9.79
CA ARG A 112 -25.59 -0.30 -9.99
C ARG A 112 -24.41 -1.10 -10.52
N ARG A 113 -23.72 -0.50 -11.50
CA ARG A 113 -22.45 -1.04 -12.01
C ARG A 113 -21.43 -1.17 -10.88
N PRO A 114 -20.56 -2.18 -10.93
CA PRO A 114 -19.53 -2.39 -9.92
C PRO A 114 -18.51 -1.24 -9.90
N THR A 115 -17.96 -0.99 -8.72
CA THR A 115 -16.85 -0.06 -8.51
C THR A 115 -15.54 -0.83 -8.40
N TYR A 116 -14.46 -0.26 -8.94
CA TYR A 116 -13.12 -0.83 -8.93
C TYR A 116 -12.22 0.02 -8.06
N ARG A 117 -11.45 -0.63 -7.18
CA ARG A 117 -10.47 0.04 -6.31
C ARG A 117 -9.18 -0.76 -6.26
N LEU A 118 -8.05 -0.07 -6.27
CA LEU A 118 -6.78 -0.73 -6.06
C LEU A 118 -6.68 -1.17 -4.59
N ARG A 119 -6.25 -2.41 -4.37
CA ARG A 119 -6.00 -2.97 -3.05
C ARG A 119 -4.67 -3.70 -3.01
N LEU A 120 -3.93 -3.46 -1.93
CA LEU A 120 -2.78 -4.25 -1.54
C LEU A 120 -3.12 -5.06 -0.30
N ASN A 121 -2.63 -6.29 -0.23
CA ASN A 121 -2.70 -7.11 0.97
C ASN A 121 -1.35 -7.77 1.22
N VAL A 122 -0.90 -7.80 2.47
CA VAL A 122 0.22 -8.62 2.92
C VAL A 122 -0.30 -9.49 4.06
N SER A 123 -0.22 -10.81 3.89
CA SER A 123 -0.76 -11.79 4.84
C SER A 123 0.37 -12.59 5.47
N GLN A 124 0.46 -12.61 6.79
CA GLN A 124 1.57 -13.25 7.52
C GLN A 124 1.16 -13.74 8.89
N ASN A 125 1.90 -14.72 9.42
CA ASN A 125 1.69 -15.21 10.78
C ASN A 125 2.39 -14.34 11.84
N ASP A 126 3.38 -13.54 11.44
CA ASP A 126 4.07 -12.59 12.32
C ASP A 126 3.49 -11.18 12.14
N GLU A 127 2.79 -10.71 13.17
CA GLU A 127 2.21 -9.37 13.21
C GLU A 127 3.29 -8.27 13.23
N LEU A 128 4.43 -8.54 13.85
CA LEU A 128 5.50 -7.56 14.03
C LEU A 128 6.10 -7.16 12.68
N MET A 129 6.36 -8.14 11.81
CA MET A 129 6.81 -7.89 10.44
C MET A 129 5.83 -7.02 9.65
N LEU A 130 4.51 -7.21 9.82
CA LEU A 130 3.51 -6.34 9.17
C LEU A 130 3.54 -4.91 9.71
N ARG A 131 3.80 -4.73 11.01
CA ARG A 131 3.97 -3.40 11.62
C ARG A 131 5.23 -2.72 11.10
N GLU A 132 6.34 -3.45 10.98
CA GLU A 132 7.58 -2.95 10.38
C GLU A 132 7.40 -2.58 8.91
N PHE A 133 6.68 -3.40 8.14
CA PHE A 133 6.33 -3.07 6.76
C PHE A 133 5.60 -1.73 6.70
N SER A 134 4.56 -1.54 7.53
CA SER A 134 3.78 -0.30 7.56
C SER A 134 4.60 0.92 7.98
N TRP A 135 5.55 0.73 8.91
CA TRP A 135 6.49 1.76 9.33
C TRP A 135 7.47 2.13 8.21
N ALA A 136 8.10 1.13 7.57
CA ALA A 136 9.08 1.32 6.51
C ALA A 136 8.48 2.05 5.30
N VAL A 137 7.26 1.68 4.89
CA VAL A 137 6.56 2.39 3.81
C VAL A 137 6.04 3.74 4.25
N GLY A 138 5.89 4.00 5.56
CA GLY A 138 5.39 5.26 6.12
C GLY A 138 3.94 5.57 5.75
N VAL A 139 3.13 4.54 5.50
CA VAL A 139 1.69 4.63 5.20
C VAL A 139 0.95 3.71 6.16
N GLN A 140 -0.07 4.24 6.83
CA GLN A 140 -0.90 3.46 7.75
C GLN A 140 -1.88 2.59 6.97
N GLY A 141 -1.81 1.27 7.18
CA GLY A 141 -2.74 0.30 6.61
C GLY A 141 -3.72 -0.23 7.64
N ARG A 142 -4.75 -0.94 7.17
CA ARG A 142 -5.66 -1.67 8.07
C ARG A 142 -5.05 -3.02 8.41
N LEU A 143 -4.54 -3.16 9.63
CA LEU A 143 -4.09 -4.43 10.19
C LEU A 143 -5.24 -5.13 10.92
N TYR A 144 -5.50 -6.38 10.59
CA TYR A 144 -6.48 -7.20 11.32
C TYR A 144 -6.12 -8.69 11.32
N SER A 145 -6.62 -9.38 12.33
CA SER A 145 -6.33 -10.79 12.59
C SER A 145 -7.66 -11.56 12.61
N PRO A 146 -8.08 -12.18 11.49
CA PRO A 146 -9.27 -13.04 11.51
C PRO A 146 -9.10 -14.16 12.54
N LYS A 147 -10.22 -14.56 13.16
CA LYS A 147 -10.23 -15.75 14.01
C LYS A 147 -9.80 -16.96 13.17
N PRO A 148 -8.87 -17.81 13.65
CA PRO A 148 -8.52 -19.03 12.95
C PRO A 148 -9.77 -19.87 12.69
N VAL A 149 -9.91 -20.38 11.47
CA VAL A 149 -11.05 -21.20 11.08
C VAL A 149 -10.61 -22.65 10.89
N GLY A 150 -11.38 -23.59 11.44
CA GLY A 150 -11.15 -25.03 11.25
C GLY A 150 -9.86 -25.52 11.93
N LYS A 151 -8.97 -26.15 11.14
CA LYS A 151 -7.72 -26.79 11.61
C LYS A 151 -6.48 -25.88 11.53
N GLN A 152 -6.65 -24.56 11.41
CA GLN A 152 -5.51 -23.64 11.37
C GLN A 152 -4.77 -23.61 12.71
N ASN A 153 -3.48 -23.96 12.70
CA ASN A 153 -2.64 -24.00 13.90
C ASN A 153 -2.14 -22.60 14.34
N ARG A 154 -2.18 -21.60 13.45
CA ARG A 154 -1.68 -20.25 13.71
C ARG A 154 -2.64 -19.20 13.14
N VAL A 155 -2.69 -18.05 13.80
CA VAL A 155 -3.40 -16.86 13.32
C VAL A 155 -2.64 -16.28 12.14
N CYS A 156 -3.35 -15.98 11.05
CA CYS A 156 -2.80 -15.26 9.92
C CYS A 156 -3.29 -13.80 9.96
N HIS A 157 -2.37 -12.88 10.22
CA HIS A 157 -2.58 -11.45 10.23
C HIS A 157 -2.60 -10.90 8.79
N ASN A 158 -3.41 -9.87 8.55
CA ASN A 158 -3.56 -9.25 7.24
C ASN A 158 -3.39 -7.74 7.35
N LEU A 159 -2.46 -7.19 6.57
CA LEU A 159 -2.26 -5.76 6.41
C LEU A 159 -2.79 -5.34 5.04
N VAL A 160 -3.85 -4.53 5.05
CA VAL A 160 -4.55 -4.12 3.83
C VAL A 160 -4.45 -2.62 3.60
N TYR A 161 -4.08 -2.26 2.37
CA TYR A 161 -4.15 -0.89 1.87
C TYR A 161 -5.18 -0.81 0.76
N ASP A 162 -5.96 0.27 0.72
CA ASP A 162 -7.05 0.45 -0.23
C ASP A 162 -7.02 1.86 -0.83
N GLY A 163 -7.45 2.00 -2.08
CA GLY A 163 -7.56 3.27 -2.79
C GLY A 163 -6.27 4.08 -2.76
N VAL A 164 -6.34 5.31 -2.24
CA VAL A 164 -5.21 6.26 -2.18
C VAL A 164 -4.00 5.66 -1.46
N GLY A 165 -4.21 5.00 -0.32
CA GLY A 165 -3.12 4.41 0.46
C GLY A 165 -2.39 3.31 -0.30
N ALA A 166 -3.12 2.51 -1.09
CA ALA A 166 -2.52 1.51 -1.96
C ALA A 166 -1.63 2.14 -3.03
N PHE A 167 -2.08 3.23 -3.67
CA PHE A 167 -1.27 3.95 -4.65
C PHE A 167 -0.02 4.56 -4.02
N THR A 168 -0.13 5.20 -2.85
CA THR A 168 1.03 5.79 -2.16
C THR A 168 2.08 4.74 -1.79
N VAL A 169 1.66 3.55 -1.34
CA VAL A 169 2.59 2.45 -1.07
C VAL A 169 3.30 1.99 -2.34
N LEU A 170 2.56 1.79 -3.44
CA LEU A 170 3.16 1.38 -4.71
C LEU A 170 4.12 2.41 -5.27
N GLU A 171 3.79 3.69 -5.20
CA GLU A 171 4.65 4.79 -5.65
C GLU A 171 6.00 4.78 -4.91
N ARG A 172 5.99 4.59 -3.59
CA ARG A 172 7.21 4.51 -2.76
C ARG A 172 8.04 3.27 -3.05
N LEU A 173 7.37 2.13 -3.31
CA LEU A 173 8.05 0.84 -3.51
C LEU A 173 8.43 0.59 -4.97
N HIS A 174 7.86 1.31 -5.94
CA HIS A 174 7.94 0.99 -7.37
C HIS A 174 9.37 0.77 -7.86
N LYS A 175 10.31 1.63 -7.47
CA LYS A 175 11.71 1.54 -7.89
C LYS A 175 12.47 0.33 -7.32
N TYR A 176 11.96 -0.30 -6.27
CA TYR A 176 12.61 -1.42 -5.58
C TYR A 176 11.92 -2.76 -5.85
N LEU A 177 10.68 -2.75 -6.36
CA LEU A 177 9.97 -3.97 -6.75
C LEU A 177 10.68 -4.63 -7.93
N ARG A 178 10.75 -5.96 -7.91
CA ARG A 178 11.30 -6.78 -9.00
C ARG A 178 10.21 -7.60 -9.65
N ARG A 179 9.62 -8.54 -8.90
CA ARG A 179 8.63 -9.48 -9.45
C ARG A 179 7.29 -8.82 -9.73
N LYS A 180 6.89 -7.86 -8.90
CA LYS A 180 5.59 -7.18 -9.00
C LYS A 180 5.66 -5.79 -9.63
N GLN A 181 6.77 -5.46 -10.29
CA GLN A 181 7.00 -4.14 -10.88
C GLN A 181 6.00 -3.84 -12.02
N ALA A 182 5.72 -4.83 -12.88
CA ALA A 182 4.76 -4.68 -13.97
C ALA A 182 3.33 -4.43 -13.45
N GLN A 183 2.93 -5.11 -12.37
CA GLN A 183 1.65 -4.90 -11.70
C GLN A 183 1.58 -3.49 -11.09
N SER A 184 2.69 -3.02 -10.52
CA SER A 184 2.80 -1.66 -9.98
C SER A 184 2.67 -0.60 -11.09
N ALA A 185 3.34 -0.79 -12.23
CA ALA A 185 3.21 0.08 -13.40
C ALA A 185 1.77 0.12 -13.93
N LEU A 186 1.12 -1.04 -14.06
CA LEU A 186 -0.28 -1.14 -14.50
C LEU A 186 -1.23 -0.42 -13.53
N ALA A 187 -0.95 -0.49 -12.23
CA ALA A 187 -1.71 0.23 -11.22
C ALA A 187 -1.55 1.76 -11.34
N ALA A 188 -0.35 2.25 -11.67
CA ALA A 188 -0.13 3.68 -11.92
C ALA A 188 -0.94 4.15 -13.14
N GLU A 189 -0.92 3.40 -14.24
CA GLU A 189 -1.74 3.71 -15.42
C GLU A 189 -3.24 3.68 -15.12
N PHE A 190 -3.68 2.69 -14.33
CA PHE A 190 -5.08 2.59 -13.90
C PHE A 190 -5.51 3.85 -13.13
N ARG A 191 -4.64 4.42 -12.28
CA ARG A 191 -4.92 5.66 -11.55
C ARG A 191 -5.11 6.84 -12.50
N GLU A 192 -4.21 6.98 -13.48
CA GLU A 192 -4.18 8.10 -14.41
C GLU A 192 -5.36 8.04 -15.38
N LYS A 193 -5.58 6.90 -16.04
CA LYS A 193 -6.56 6.79 -17.13
C LYS A 193 -8.00 6.60 -16.67
N CYS A 194 -8.23 6.03 -15.48
CA CYS A 194 -9.59 5.72 -15.01
C CYS A 194 -10.19 6.75 -14.04
N ASP A 195 -9.47 7.84 -13.75
CA ASP A 195 -9.88 8.93 -12.85
C ASP A 195 -10.61 8.41 -11.60
N ILE A 196 -9.92 7.56 -10.84
CA ILE A 196 -10.51 6.77 -9.75
C ILE A 196 -11.00 7.66 -8.60
N HIS A 197 -10.47 8.87 -8.50
CA HIS A 197 -10.85 9.85 -7.47
C HIS A 197 -12.14 10.60 -7.83
N ARG A 198 -12.64 10.49 -9.05
CA ARG A 198 -13.89 11.11 -9.45
C ARG A 198 -15.07 10.46 -8.74
N HIS A 199 -15.73 11.26 -7.90
CA HIS A 199 -17.04 10.91 -7.37
C HIS A 199 -18.04 10.83 -8.52
N THR A 200 -18.52 9.61 -8.79
CA THR A 200 -19.60 9.39 -9.74
C THR A 200 -20.91 9.81 -9.09
N GLY A 201 -21.61 10.75 -9.72
CA GLY A 201 -22.90 11.25 -9.24
C GLY A 201 -24.02 10.20 -9.33
N PRO A 202 -25.30 10.62 -9.21
CA PRO A 202 -26.46 9.73 -9.24
C PRO A 202 -26.53 8.86 -10.51
N GLU A 203 -26.08 9.38 -11.64
CA GLU A 203 -26.04 8.70 -12.94
C GLU A 203 -24.91 7.65 -13.05
N GLY A 204 -24.02 7.60 -12.05
CA GLY A 204 -22.94 6.63 -11.99
C GLY A 204 -21.75 6.99 -12.89
N CYS A 205 -20.93 5.96 -13.18
CA CYS A 205 -19.76 6.09 -14.03
C CYS A 205 -20.16 5.97 -15.51
N PRO A 206 -19.68 6.86 -16.40
CA PRO A 206 -19.84 6.69 -17.84
C PRO A 206 -19.42 5.30 -18.29
N ARG A 207 -20.10 4.77 -19.31
CA ARG A 207 -19.88 3.39 -19.79
C ARG A 207 -18.43 3.14 -20.22
N GLU A 208 -17.85 4.05 -20.97
CA GLU A 208 -16.49 3.94 -21.49
C GLU A 208 -15.46 3.85 -20.35
N VAL A 209 -15.59 4.70 -19.32
CA VAL A 209 -14.71 4.67 -18.14
C VAL A 209 -14.89 3.36 -17.38
N TRP A 210 -16.12 2.85 -17.29
CA TRP A 210 -16.39 1.57 -16.65
C TRP A 210 -15.77 0.39 -17.41
N GLU A 211 -15.91 0.34 -18.73
CA GLU A 211 -15.30 -0.70 -19.58
C GLU A 211 -13.77 -0.66 -19.49
N LEU A 212 -13.19 0.53 -19.44
CA LEU A 212 -11.76 0.71 -19.21
C LEU A 212 -11.32 0.17 -17.83
N ARG A 213 -12.10 0.43 -16.77
CA ARG A 213 -11.83 -0.10 -15.42
C ARG A 213 -11.93 -1.62 -15.38
N GLU A 214 -12.90 -2.23 -16.06
CA GLU A 214 -13.02 -3.69 -16.20
C GLU A 214 -11.81 -4.27 -16.93
N TRP A 215 -11.39 -3.65 -18.04
CA TRP A 215 -10.20 -4.08 -18.78
C TRP A 215 -8.95 -4.11 -17.90
N TYR A 216 -8.72 -3.06 -17.10
CA TYR A 216 -7.60 -3.02 -16.14
C TYR A 216 -7.72 -4.11 -15.06
N TYR A 217 -8.93 -4.38 -14.57
CA TYR A 217 -9.19 -5.46 -13.61
C TYR A 217 -8.84 -6.84 -14.18
N GLU A 218 -9.31 -7.14 -15.40
CA GLU A 218 -9.01 -8.39 -16.09
C GLU A 218 -7.53 -8.51 -16.42
N ARG A 219 -6.91 -7.43 -16.89
CA ARG A 219 -5.48 -7.36 -17.19
C ARG A 219 -4.64 -7.65 -15.95
N MET A 220 -4.90 -6.96 -14.83
CA MET A 220 -4.22 -7.19 -13.56
C MET A 220 -4.41 -8.64 -13.06
N SER A 221 -5.59 -9.22 -13.28
CA SER A 221 -5.87 -10.61 -12.89
C SER A 221 -5.15 -11.63 -13.77
N SER A 222 -4.96 -11.34 -15.06
CA SER A 222 -4.23 -12.21 -15.98
C SER A 222 -2.74 -12.34 -15.61
N MET A 223 -2.13 -11.28 -15.08
CA MET A 223 -0.73 -11.25 -14.66
C MET A 223 -0.40 -12.11 -13.44
N LYS A 224 -1.41 -12.69 -12.78
CA LYS A 224 -1.24 -13.59 -11.64
C LYS A 224 -1.25 -15.07 -12.01
N ARG A 225 -1.61 -15.37 -13.26
CA ARG A 225 -1.78 -16.74 -13.77
C ARG A 225 -0.59 -17.23 -14.60
N SER A 226 0.42 -16.38 -14.80
CA SER A 226 1.71 -16.70 -15.43
C SER A 226 2.75 -17.03 -14.39
#